data_AF-A0A4Q3YU02-F1
#
_entry.id   AF-A0A4Q3YU02-F1
#
_cell.length_a   1.000
_cell.length_b   1.000
_cell.length_c   1.000
_cell.angle_alpha   90.00
_cell.angle_beta   90.00
_cell.angle_gamma   90.00
#
_symmetry.space_group_name_H-M   'P 1'
#
loop_
_entity.id
_entity.type
_entity.pdbx_description
1 polymer ?
#
loop_
_entity_poly.entity_id
_entity_poly.type
_entity_poly.pdbx_seq_one_letter_code
_entity_poly.pdbx_strand_id
1 'polypeptide(L)' 'MKAKPWNMGVGIAAGVIVGALIWWNAYVPDAGVFQNPQLIIVPAGMGVLVVSIRNKRKKVGPYDPEVIERNRSGRV' A
#
# COMPACT_ATOMS: atom_id res chain seq x y z
N MET A 1 -1.06 7.93 -23.66
CA MET A 1 0.07 7.85 -22.69
C MET A 1 -0.11 6.59 -21.85
N LYS A 2 0.88 5.66 -21.79
CA LYS A 2 0.82 4.45 -20.93
C LYS A 2 0.75 4.91 -19.46
N ALA A 3 -0.17 4.37 -18.66
CA ALA A 3 -0.28 4.76 -17.26
C ALA A 3 0.98 4.35 -16.50
N LYS A 4 1.56 5.23 -15.67
CA LYS A 4 2.70 4.85 -14.83
C LYS A 4 2.23 3.99 -13.65
N PRO A 5 3.00 2.97 -13.24
CA PRO A 5 2.70 2.22 -12.03
C PRO A 5 2.84 3.15 -10.82
N TRP A 6 1.90 3.04 -9.90
CA TRP A 6 2.00 3.71 -8.61
C TRP A 6 2.97 2.96 -7.72
N ASN A 7 3.83 3.69 -7.01
CA ASN A 7 4.75 3.09 -6.05
C ASN A 7 3.96 2.57 -4.83
N MET A 8 4.20 1.33 -4.42
CA MET A 8 3.58 0.73 -3.24
C MET A 8 3.85 1.54 -1.97
N GLY A 9 5.02 2.18 -1.86
CA GLY A 9 5.38 3.05 -0.75
C GLY A 9 4.43 4.23 -0.58
N VAL A 10 3.81 4.73 -1.65
CA VAL A 10 2.80 5.79 -1.56
C VAL A 10 1.52 5.27 -0.90
N GLY A 11 1.13 4.02 -1.21
CA GLY A 11 0.01 3.36 -0.55
C GLY A 11 0.27 3.15 0.95
N ILE A 12 1.47 2.67 1.30
CA ILE A 12 1.88 2.50 2.70
C ILE A 12 1.84 3.84 3.43
N ALA A 13 2.49 4.88 2.88
CA ALA A 13 2.56 6.20 3.50
C ALA A 13 1.16 6.79 3.73
N ALA A 14 0.29 6.74 2.73
CA ALA A 14 -1.09 7.20 2.86
C ALA A 14 -1.85 6.42 3.94
N GLY A 15 -1.71 5.10 3.96
CA GLY A 15 -2.35 4.26 4.98
C GLY A 15 -1.82 4.53 6.38
N VAL A 16 -0.51 4.71 6.57
CA VAL A 16 0.09 5.08 7.87
C VAL A 16 -0.42 6.43 8.34
N ILE A 17 -0.51 7.44 7.47
CA ILE A 17 -1.05 8.76 7.82
C ILE A 17 -2.50 8.64 8.30
N VAL A 18 -3.35 7.93 7.55
CA VAL A 18 -4.75 7.71 7.94
C VAL A 18 -4.83 6.96 9.27
N GLY A 19 -4.03 5.90 9.44
CA GLY A 19 -3.99 5.14 10.68
C GLY A 19 -3.49 5.94 11.87
N ALA A 20 -2.52 6.83 11.67
CA ALA A 20 -2.02 7.73 12.70
C ALA A 20 -3.08 8.75 13.14
N LEU A 21 -3.89 9.26 12.20
CA LEU A 21 -5.03 10.15 12.51
C LEU A 21 -6.12 9.43 13.31
N ILE A 22 -6.43 8.18 12.95
CA ILE A 22 -7.38 7.34 13.70
C ILE A 22 -6.84 7.05 15.11
N TRP A 23 -5.58 6.66 15.19
CA TRP A 23 -4.90 6.40 16.46
C TRP A 23 -4.88 7.65 17.36
N TRP A 24 -4.58 8.82 16.80
CA TRP A 24 -4.59 10.09 17.54
C TRP A 24 -5.98 10.42 18.10
N ASN A 25 -7.03 10.18 17.31
CA ASN A 25 -8.41 10.40 17.76
C ASN A 25 -8.81 9.45 18.91
N ALA A 26 -8.32 8.21 18.87
CA ALA A 26 -8.58 7.19 19.86
C ALA A 26 -7.54 7.13 21.00
N TYR A 27 -6.62 8.09 21.08
CA TYR A 27 -5.51 8.04 22.02
C TYR A 27 -5.97 8.26 23.45
N VAL A 28 -5.78 7.24 24.29
CA VAL A 28 -5.96 7.32 25.75
C VAL A 28 -4.59 7.46 26.43
N PRO A 29 -4.28 8.58 27.12
CA PRO A 29 -2.96 8.81 27.71
C PRO A 29 -2.46 7.66 28.61
N ASP A 30 -3.35 7.08 29.41
CA ASP A 30 -3.02 6.03 30.39
C ASP A 30 -2.67 4.67 29.75
N ALA A 31 -3.09 4.44 28.51
CA ALA A 31 -2.83 3.19 27.80
C ALA A 31 -1.48 3.19 27.06
N GLY A 32 -0.78 4.33 27.03
CA GLY A 32 0.54 4.47 26.42
C GLY A 32 0.52 4.50 24.88
N VAL A 33 1.72 4.62 24.30
CA VAL A 33 1.90 4.84 22.85
C VAL A 33 1.58 3.60 22.02
N PHE A 34 1.76 2.41 22.59
CA PHE A 34 1.51 1.13 21.90
C PHE A 34 0.08 0.63 22.02
N GLN A 35 -0.86 1.46 22.47
CA GLN A 35 -2.27 1.07 22.47
C GLN A 35 -2.76 0.88 21.03
N ASN A 36 -3.39 -0.27 20.77
CA ASN A 36 -4.05 -0.59 19.50
C ASN A 36 -3.19 -0.35 18.24
N PRO A 37 -2.03 -1.03 18.08
CA PRO A 37 -1.14 -0.84 16.91
C PRO A 37 -1.84 -1.20 15.58
N GLN A 38 -2.88 -2.04 15.65
CA GLN A 38 -3.77 -2.36 14.55
C GLN A 38 -4.40 -1.14 13.87
N LEU A 39 -4.60 -0.03 14.59
CA LEU A 39 -5.14 1.22 14.04
C LEU A 39 -4.21 1.86 13.00
N ILE A 40 -2.91 1.54 13.04
CA ILE A 40 -1.93 2.01 12.06
C ILE A 40 -1.63 0.93 11.01
N ILE A 41 -1.45 -0.30 11.46
CA ILE A 41 -1.04 -1.42 10.59
C ILE A 41 -2.12 -1.75 9.55
N VAL A 42 -3.40 -1.80 9.95
CA VAL A 42 -4.48 -2.18 9.04
C VAL A 42 -4.67 -1.14 7.92
N PRO A 43 -4.75 0.17 8.21
CA PRO A 43 -4.79 1.19 7.16
C PRO A 43 -3.56 1.17 6.23
N ALA A 44 -2.35 0.94 6.76
CA ALA A 44 -1.14 0.80 5.95
C ALA A 44 -1.24 -0.37 4.95
N GLY A 45 -1.70 -1.54 5.41
CA GLY A 45 -1.93 -2.70 4.56
C GLY A 45 -3.02 -2.45 3.50
N MET A 46 -4.10 -1.78 3.87
CA MET A 46 -5.16 -1.38 2.94
C MET A 46 -4.64 -0.44 1.85
N GLY A 47 -3.76 0.49 2.20
CA GLY A 47 -3.11 1.38 1.23
C GLY A 47 -2.31 0.62 0.16
N VAL A 48 -1.55 -0.41 0.58
CA VAL A 48 -0.84 -1.30 -0.36
C VAL A 48 -1.82 -2.05 -1.28
N LEU A 49 -2.90 -2.58 -0.72
CA LEU A 49 -3.91 -3.31 -1.47
C LEU A 49 -4.57 -2.43 -2.53
N VAL A 50 -4.94 -1.20 -2.18
CA VAL A 50 -5.53 -0.24 -3.12
C VAL A 50 -4.59 0.05 -4.28
N VAL A 51 -3.31 0.34 -3.99
CA VAL A 51 -2.30 0.57 -5.02
C VAL A 51 -2.09 -0.66 -5.89
N SER A 52 -2.02 -1.85 -5.28
CA SER A 52 -1.86 -3.13 -5.99
C SER A 52 -3.04 -3.41 -6.92
N ILE A 53 -4.27 -3.26 -6.44
CA ILE A 53 -5.49 -3.45 -7.23
C ILE A 53 -5.53 -2.46 -8.39
N ARG A 54 -5.18 -1.19 -8.15
CA ARG A 54 -5.12 -0.17 -9.22
C ARG A 54 -4.09 -0.55 -10.27
N ASN A 55 -2.88 -0.92 -9.88
CA ASN A 55 -1.83 -1.30 -10.81
C ASN A 55 -2.17 -2.57 -11.59
N LYS A 56 -2.81 -3.55 -10.94
CA LYS A 56 -3.34 -4.75 -11.60
C LYS A 56 -4.41 -4.41 -12.63
N ARG A 57 -5.40 -3.57 -12.28
CA ARG A 57 -6.46 -3.13 -13.21
C ARG A 57 -5.92 -2.37 -14.41
N LYS A 58 -4.88 -1.55 -14.20
CA LYS A 58 -4.22 -0.80 -15.27
C LYS A 58 -3.17 -1.62 -16.03
N LYS A 59 -2.86 -2.85 -15.60
CA LYS A 59 -1.85 -3.74 -16.19
C LYS A 59 -0.48 -3.06 -16.31
N VAL A 60 0.00 -2.48 -15.21
CA VAL A 60 1.26 -1.72 -15.16
C VAL A 60 2.20 -2.26 -14.10
N GLY A 61 3.50 -2.02 -14.28
CA GLY A 61 4.54 -2.46 -13.36
C GLY A 61 4.64 -4.00 -13.36
N PRO A 62 4.58 -4.67 -12.19
CA PRO A 62 4.64 -6.14 -12.12
C PRO A 62 3.48 -6.86 -12.83
N TYR A 63 2.40 -6.14 -13.15
CA TYR A 63 1.21 -6.69 -13.81
C TYR A 63 1.15 -6.37 -15.31
N ASP A 64 2.19 -5.75 -15.88
CA ASP A 64 2.28 -5.51 -17.33
C ASP A 64 2.53 -6.85 -18.05
N PRO A 65 1.70 -7.24 -19.05
CA PRO A 65 1.87 -8.48 -19.79
C PRO A 65 3.26 -8.65 -20.39
N GLU A 66 3.86 -7.59 -20.90
CA GLU A 66 5.21 -7.61 -21.49
C GLU A 66 6.26 -7.98 -20.43
N VAL A 67 6.14 -7.42 -19.23
CA VAL A 67 7.03 -7.70 -18.09
C VAL A 67 6.84 -9.14 -17.60
N ILE A 68 5.59 -9.62 -17.54
CA ILE A 68 5.27 -11.00 -17.15
C ILE A 68 5.88 -11.98 -18.16
N GLU A 69 5.74 -11.71 -19.46
CA GLU A 69 6.29 -12.54 -20.52
C GLU A 69 7.82 -12.55 -20.50
N ARG A 70 8.46 -11.40 -20.27
CA ARG A 70 9.91 -11.28 -20.10
C ARG A 70 10.41 -12.10 -18.91
N ASN A 71 9.74 -11.96 -17.75
CA ASN A 71 10.06 -12.73 -16.54
C ASN A 71 9.87 -14.24 -16.74
N ARG A 72 8.82 -14.67 -17.47
CA ARG A 72 8.61 -16.08 -17.83
C ARG A 72 9.68 -16.64 -18.74
N SER A 73 10.24 -15.83 -19.63
CA SER A 73 11.34 -16.22 -20.51
C SER A 73 12.71 -16.28 -19.82
N GLY A 74 12.79 -16.04 -18.51
CA GLY A 74 14.03 -16.02 -17.75
C GLY A 74 14.95 -14.83 -18.06
N ARG A 75 14.49 -13.87 -18.87
CA ARG A 75 15.19 -12.61 -19.15
C ARG A 75 14.77 -11.57 -18.12
N VAL A 76 15.48 -11.58 -16.99
CA VAL A 76 15.38 -10.51 -15.98
C VAL A 76 16.37 -9.41 -16.34
#